data_AF-A0ABD3WYY6-F1
#
_entry.id   AF-A0ABD3WYY6-F1
#
_cell.length_a   1.000
_cell.length_b   1.000
_cell.length_c   1.000
_cell.angle_alpha   90.00
_cell.angle_beta   90.00
_cell.angle_gamma   90.00
#
_symmetry.space_group_name_H-M   'P 1'
#
loop_
_entity.id
_entity.type
_entity.pdbx_description
1 polymer ?
#
loop_
_entity_poly.entity_id
_entity_poly.type
_entity_poly.pdbx_seq_one_letter_code
_entity_poly.pdbx_strand_id
1 'polypeptide(L)'
;MQGLTMQLTGHGFGMPRQYQKTDVKDHFKENVRRLRQIQRRCKEQEFESQKPVKALWKSEKYKDIGSKIKEEIEKDEPLSQRPQSATFLRAHSRAGPPVKLVTRSITPDPKLSVPPASIANDVKFVRHDFDFIKINGISAKHIKIPRAPSLTALDDLKKKDEEALKEYRRGQVPSYLKMRQEQWKQEEEERIANTPDPACPSGHRVLPENERRETLNLLQKNQQDVIKQLQSLPLRTDTFRIRTCKQEFEKKLAEIDEAIKIFSRPKVFVKLDQ
;
A
#
# COMPACT_ATOMS: atom_id res chain seq x y z
N MET A 1 -40.20 60.71 -84.37
CA MET A 1 -39.44 59.69 -83.64
C MET A 1 -39.85 59.75 -82.17
N GLN A 2 -40.87 59.00 -81.77
CA GLN A 2 -41.29 58.88 -80.38
C GLN A 2 -40.38 57.88 -79.67
N GLY A 3 -39.65 58.30 -78.64
CA GLY A 3 -38.83 57.44 -77.80
C GLY A 3 -39.66 56.91 -76.63
N LEU A 4 -40.06 55.64 -76.67
CA LEU A 4 -40.79 54.96 -75.60
C LEU A 4 -39.77 54.40 -74.59
N THR A 5 -39.61 55.03 -73.44
CA THR A 5 -38.80 54.49 -72.33
C THR A 5 -39.65 53.55 -71.46
N MET A 6 -39.36 52.26 -71.56
CA MET A 6 -39.97 51.22 -70.72
C MET A 6 -39.44 51.32 -69.29
N GLN A 7 -40.31 51.65 -68.32
CA GLN A 7 -39.98 51.55 -66.90
C GLN A 7 -40.33 50.15 -66.39
N LEU A 8 -39.31 49.37 -65.99
CA LEU A 8 -39.49 48.08 -65.32
C LEU A 8 -39.63 48.29 -63.81
N THR A 9 -40.84 48.14 -63.28
CA THR A 9 -41.09 48.13 -61.83
C THR A 9 -40.93 46.71 -61.27
N GLY A 10 -39.75 46.40 -60.74
CA GLY A 10 -39.51 45.15 -60.01
C GLY A 10 -40.08 45.22 -58.59
N HIS A 11 -41.06 44.38 -58.27
CA HIS A 11 -41.53 44.17 -56.90
C HIS A 11 -40.64 43.14 -56.21
N GLY A 12 -39.74 43.59 -55.34
CA GLY A 12 -38.92 42.71 -54.51
C GLY A 12 -39.77 42.04 -53.42
N PHE A 13 -40.01 40.73 -53.54
CA PHE A 13 -40.60 39.93 -52.47
C PHE A 13 -39.53 39.58 -51.43
N GLY A 14 -39.55 40.30 -50.30
CA GLY A 14 -38.70 39.99 -49.15
C GLY A 14 -38.93 40.99 -48.02
N MET A 15 -39.84 40.68 -47.09
CA MET A 15 -39.93 41.41 -45.82
C MET A 15 -38.61 41.24 -45.04
N PRO A 16 -37.94 42.33 -44.63
CA PRO A 16 -36.74 42.21 -43.80
C PRO A 16 -37.12 41.62 -42.44
N ARG A 17 -36.46 40.51 -42.07
CA ARG A 17 -36.64 39.84 -40.77
C ARG A 17 -36.19 40.83 -39.68
N GLN A 18 -37.14 41.39 -38.94
CA GLN A 18 -36.83 42.32 -37.85
C GLN A 18 -36.31 41.52 -36.66
N TYR A 19 -35.00 41.56 -36.43
CA TYR A 19 -34.41 41.05 -35.21
C TYR A 19 -34.84 41.96 -34.06
N GLN A 20 -35.74 41.48 -33.21
CA GLN A 20 -36.00 42.12 -31.91
C GLN A 20 -34.68 42.12 -31.14
N LYS A 21 -34.13 43.31 -30.87
CA LYS A 21 -32.95 43.44 -30.02
C LYS A 21 -33.37 42.94 -28.63
N THR A 22 -32.84 41.80 -28.21
CA THR A 22 -32.96 41.37 -26.82
C THR A 22 -32.22 42.39 -25.97
N ASP A 23 -32.88 42.95 -24.96
CA ASP A 23 -32.26 43.90 -24.04
C ASP A 23 -30.96 43.31 -23.47
N VAL A 24 -29.88 44.08 -23.55
CA VAL A 24 -28.57 43.67 -23.04
C VAL A 24 -28.70 43.48 -21.54
N LYS A 25 -28.50 42.25 -21.09
CA LYS A 25 -28.67 41.88 -19.69
C LYS A 25 -27.64 42.62 -18.83
N ASP A 26 -28.11 43.38 -17.84
CA ASP A 26 -27.24 44.10 -16.91
C ASP A 26 -26.56 43.12 -15.95
N HIS A 27 -25.39 42.64 -16.38
CA HIS A 27 -24.58 41.70 -15.62
C HIS A 27 -24.07 42.29 -14.31
N PHE A 28 -23.92 43.62 -14.19
CA PHE A 28 -23.50 44.25 -12.94
C PHE A 28 -24.60 44.08 -11.88
N LYS A 29 -25.85 44.38 -12.24
CA LYS A 29 -27.00 44.19 -11.35
C LYS A 29 -27.24 42.71 -11.01
N GLU A 30 -27.05 41.81 -11.97
CA GLU A 30 -27.15 40.36 -11.74
C GLU A 30 -26.05 39.84 -10.80
N ASN A 31 -24.80 40.31 -10.98
CA ASN A 31 -23.68 39.97 -10.13
C ASN A 31 -23.86 40.48 -8.70
N VAL A 32 -24.34 41.72 -8.52
CA VAL A 32 -24.67 42.27 -7.18
C VAL A 32 -25.77 41.45 -6.51
N ARG A 33 -26.82 41.08 -7.25
CA ARG A 33 -27.89 40.22 -6.73
C ARG A 33 -27.37 38.85 -6.31
N ARG A 34 -26.49 38.25 -7.12
CA ARG A 34 -25.84 36.96 -6.84
C ARG A 34 -24.93 37.03 -5.62
N LEU A 35 -24.10 38.07 -5.49
CA LEU A 35 -23.24 38.30 -4.32
C LEU A 35 -24.07 38.41 -3.03
N ARG A 36 -25.15 39.21 -3.05
CA ARG A 36 -26.06 39.34 -1.90
C ARG A 36 -26.79 38.03 -1.57
N GLN A 37 -27.02 37.17 -2.55
CA GLN A 37 -27.63 35.86 -2.34
C GLN A 37 -26.65 34.87 -1.71
N ILE A 38 -25.38 34.89 -2.16
CA ILE A 38 -24.30 34.08 -1.56
C ILE A 38 -24.08 34.50 -0.10
N GLN A 39 -24.00 35.80 0.18
CA GLN A 39 -23.84 36.31 1.55
C GLN A 39 -24.98 35.86 2.47
N ARG A 40 -26.24 35.92 2.00
CA ARG A 40 -27.39 35.41 2.77
C ARG A 40 -27.28 33.92 3.04
N ARG A 41 -26.94 33.12 2.02
CA ARG A 41 -26.81 31.66 2.17
C ARG A 41 -25.70 31.27 3.14
N CYS A 42 -24.55 31.94 3.08
CA CYS A 42 -23.46 31.72 4.04
C CYS A 42 -23.90 32.05 5.47
N LYS A 43 -24.56 33.19 5.68
CA LYS A 43 -25.09 33.59 6.99
C LYS A 43 -26.15 32.61 7.52
N GLU A 44 -27.02 32.10 6.66
CA GLU A 44 -28.01 31.07 7.01
C GLU A 44 -27.32 29.74 7.38
N GLN A 45 -26.29 29.32 6.65
CA GLN A 45 -25.52 28.12 6.97
C GLN A 45 -24.75 28.24 8.29
N GLU A 46 -24.18 29.41 8.59
CA GLU A 46 -23.55 29.69 9.87
C GLU A 46 -24.56 29.61 11.01
N PHE A 47 -25.76 30.19 10.82
CA PHE A 47 -26.84 30.12 11.80
C PHE A 47 -27.35 28.68 12.01
N GLU A 48 -27.53 27.90 10.94
CA GLU A 48 -27.90 26.48 11.05
C GLU A 48 -26.80 25.63 11.71
N SER A 49 -25.53 25.93 11.45
CA SER A 49 -24.40 25.21 12.06
C SER A 49 -24.26 25.53 13.56
N GLN A 50 -24.66 26.73 13.97
CA GLN A 50 -24.72 27.13 15.38
C GLN A 50 -25.94 26.57 16.12
N LYS A 51 -26.97 26.08 15.40
CA LYS A 51 -28.08 25.39 16.07
C LYS A 51 -27.58 24.06 16.63
N PRO A 52 -27.84 23.76 17.90
CA PRO A 52 -27.47 22.48 18.47
C PRO A 52 -28.15 21.38 17.64
N VAL A 53 -27.35 20.43 17.14
CA VAL A 53 -27.85 19.30 16.35
C VAL A 53 -28.95 18.61 17.15
N LYS A 54 -30.11 18.39 16.52
CA LYS A 54 -31.23 17.66 17.15
C LYS A 54 -30.68 16.38 17.76
N ALA A 55 -30.82 16.26 19.07
CA ALA A 55 -30.38 15.07 19.78
C ALA A 55 -31.13 13.86 19.18
N LEU A 56 -30.38 12.95 18.57
CA LEU A 56 -30.90 11.65 18.19
C LEU A 56 -31.45 10.98 19.45
N TRP A 57 -32.65 10.40 19.35
CA TRP A 57 -33.24 9.59 20.42
C TRP A 57 -32.19 8.57 20.90
N LYS A 58 -31.92 8.58 22.21
CA LYS A 58 -31.09 7.57 22.88
C LYS A 58 -32.00 6.81 23.83
N SER A 59 -32.05 5.49 23.71
CA SER A 59 -32.78 4.65 24.66
C SER A 59 -32.13 4.70 26.05
N GLU A 60 -32.92 4.58 27.11
CA GLU A 60 -32.45 4.68 28.51
C GLU A 60 -31.28 3.75 28.85
N LYS A 61 -31.24 2.56 28.24
CA LYS A 61 -30.15 1.57 28.38
C LYS A 61 -28.75 2.13 28.07
N TYR A 62 -28.63 3.19 27.25
CA TYR A 62 -27.36 3.78 26.83
C TYR A 62 -27.20 5.24 27.28
N LYS A 63 -28.02 5.70 28.24
CA LYS A 63 -27.93 7.08 28.75
C LYS A 63 -26.64 7.33 29.53
N ASP A 64 -26.20 6.33 30.31
CA ASP A 64 -25.06 6.44 31.23
C ASP A 64 -23.78 5.76 30.71
N ILE A 65 -23.81 5.24 29.47
CA ILE A 65 -22.63 4.62 28.85
C ILE A 65 -21.78 5.73 28.24
N GLY A 66 -20.66 6.03 28.89
CA GLY A 66 -19.66 6.98 28.43
C GLY A 66 -19.08 6.60 27.06
N SER A 67 -18.70 7.61 26.28
CA SER A 67 -17.98 7.38 25.03
C SER A 67 -16.58 6.89 25.35
N LYS A 68 -16.23 5.67 24.92
CA LYS A 68 -14.86 5.14 25.06
C LYS A 68 -13.81 6.06 24.43
N ILE A 69 -14.19 6.76 23.36
CA ILE A 69 -13.34 7.75 22.68
C ILE A 69 -13.13 8.97 23.60
N LYS A 70 -14.14 9.38 24.36
CA LYS A 70 -14.01 10.47 25.33
C LYS A 70 -13.08 10.06 26.47
N GLU A 71 -13.19 8.82 26.95
CA GLU A 71 -12.27 8.25 27.95
C GLU A 71 -10.83 8.13 27.44
N GLU A 72 -10.61 7.84 26.16
CA GLU A 72 -9.28 7.84 25.54
C GLU A 72 -8.68 9.24 25.36
N ILE A 73 -9.52 10.26 25.12
CA ILE A 73 -9.07 11.65 24.97
C ILE A 73 -8.78 12.31 26.32
N GLU A 74 -9.54 11.98 27.37
CA GLU A 74 -9.34 12.49 28.74
C GLU A 74 -8.23 11.76 29.50
N LYS A 75 -7.78 10.59 29.04
CA LYS A 75 -6.53 10.01 29.52
C LYS A 75 -5.39 10.88 29.01
N ASP A 76 -4.74 11.59 29.92
CA ASP A 76 -3.47 12.32 29.72
C ASP A 76 -2.29 11.36 29.42
N GLU A 77 -2.48 10.42 28.50
CA GLU A 77 -1.41 9.63 27.91
C GLU A 77 -0.70 10.51 26.87
N PRO A 78 0.64 10.63 26.92
CA PRO A 78 1.37 11.38 25.90
C PRO A 78 1.01 10.77 24.55
N LEU A 79 0.41 11.59 23.67
CA LEU A 79 0.04 11.22 22.30
C LEU A 79 1.11 10.29 21.72
N SER A 80 0.73 9.03 21.46
CA SER A 80 1.63 7.99 20.95
C SER A 80 2.55 8.62 19.90
N GLN A 81 3.87 8.52 20.10
CA GLN A 81 4.85 9.16 19.22
C GLN A 81 4.49 8.81 17.77
N ARG A 82 4.19 9.86 16.99
CA ARG A 82 3.71 9.73 15.62
C ARG A 82 4.62 8.75 14.88
N PRO A 83 4.09 7.67 14.30
CA PRO A 83 4.92 6.66 13.64
C PRO A 83 5.77 7.38 12.60
N GLN A 84 7.10 7.22 12.69
CA GLN A 84 8.04 7.74 11.71
C GLN A 84 8.01 6.92 10.41
N SER A 85 6.86 6.32 10.07
CA SER A 85 6.66 5.71 8.78
C SER A 85 6.67 6.81 7.72
N ALA A 86 7.75 6.83 6.95
CA ALA A 86 8.18 7.86 6.01
C ALA A 86 7.27 8.04 4.76
N THR A 87 6.00 7.67 4.83
CA THR A 87 5.12 7.54 3.66
C THR A 87 4.09 8.65 3.51
N PHE A 88 4.07 9.65 4.40
CA PHE A 88 3.16 10.79 4.29
C PHE A 88 3.91 12.05 3.84
N LEU A 89 3.36 12.78 2.87
CA LEU A 89 3.90 14.06 2.40
C LEU A 89 3.95 15.08 3.56
N ARG A 90 5.16 15.45 3.97
CA ARG A 90 5.41 16.49 4.99
C ARG A 90 5.58 17.85 4.30
N ALA A 91 5.12 18.93 4.94
CA ALA A 91 5.40 20.30 4.48
C ALA A 91 6.92 20.48 4.23
N HIS A 92 7.28 21.05 3.09
CA HIS A 92 8.68 21.27 2.63
C HIS A 92 9.52 20.00 2.33
N SER A 93 8.96 18.79 2.39
CA SER A 93 9.71 17.55 2.06
C SER A 93 10.19 17.45 0.60
N ARG A 94 9.56 18.21 -0.31
CA ARG A 94 9.94 18.29 -1.73
C ARG A 94 10.71 19.56 -2.08
N ALA A 95 11.00 20.42 -1.09
CA ALA A 95 11.94 21.50 -1.30
C ALA A 95 13.34 20.87 -1.31
N GLY A 96 13.91 20.73 -2.50
CA GLY A 96 15.31 20.30 -2.63
C GLY A 96 16.23 21.22 -1.82
N PRO A 97 17.45 20.76 -1.47
CA PRO A 97 18.39 21.56 -0.72
C PRO A 97 18.61 22.92 -1.43
N PRO A 98 18.78 24.02 -0.67
CA PRO A 98 19.04 25.32 -1.27
C PRO A 98 20.24 25.17 -2.21
N VAL A 99 20.04 25.54 -3.48
CA VAL A 99 21.09 25.50 -4.50
C VAL A 99 22.19 26.45 -4.05
N LYS A 100 23.23 25.90 -3.40
CA LYS A 100 24.47 26.63 -3.21
C LYS A 100 25.04 26.82 -4.60
N LEU A 101 25.25 28.06 -5.02
CA LEU A 101 26.06 28.40 -6.18
C LEU A 101 27.51 27.98 -5.89
N VAL A 102 27.77 26.68 -5.95
CA VAL A 102 29.12 26.13 -5.90
C VAL A 102 29.68 26.37 -7.29
N THR A 103 30.63 27.30 -7.37
CA THR A 103 31.56 27.36 -8.50
C THR A 103 32.18 25.97 -8.64
N ARG A 104 31.89 25.30 -9.76
CA ARG A 104 32.41 23.97 -10.08
C ARG A 104 33.91 23.91 -9.83
N SER A 105 34.38 22.89 -9.10
CA SER A 105 35.77 22.49 -9.14
C SER A 105 36.10 21.96 -10.53
N ILE A 106 36.84 22.76 -11.30
CA ILE A 106 37.38 22.38 -12.60
C ILE A 106 38.46 21.32 -12.35
N THR A 107 38.15 20.06 -12.62
CA THR A 107 39.18 19.08 -12.93
C THR A 107 39.81 19.46 -14.27
N PRO A 108 41.15 19.44 -14.42
CA PRO A 108 41.75 19.68 -15.72
C PRO A 108 41.39 18.50 -16.63
N ASP A 109 40.46 18.73 -17.55
CA ASP A 109 40.20 17.80 -18.65
C ASP A 109 41.52 17.54 -19.40
N PRO A 110 41.76 16.32 -19.93
CA PRO A 110 42.86 16.12 -20.85
C PRO A 110 42.65 17.12 -22.00
N LYS A 111 43.59 18.06 -22.15
CA LYS A 111 43.49 19.13 -23.14
C LYS A 111 43.28 18.49 -24.52
N LEU A 112 42.03 18.44 -24.98
CA LEU A 112 41.73 18.28 -26.40
C LEU A 112 42.30 19.53 -27.05
N SER A 113 43.51 19.41 -27.58
CA SER A 113 44.16 20.49 -28.30
C SER A 113 43.25 20.84 -29.48
N VAL A 114 42.76 22.08 -29.52
CA VAL A 114 42.09 22.61 -30.71
C VAL A 114 43.05 22.38 -31.88
N PRO A 115 42.61 21.71 -32.97
CA PRO A 115 43.47 21.54 -34.13
C PRO A 115 43.96 22.93 -34.60
N PRO A 116 45.23 23.08 -34.99
CA PRO A 116 45.74 24.34 -35.50
C PRO A 116 44.84 24.88 -36.61
N ALA A 117 44.63 26.19 -36.67
CA ALA A 117 43.71 26.85 -37.61
C ALA A 117 43.96 26.46 -39.08
N SER A 118 45.18 26.04 -39.41
CA SER A 118 45.60 25.51 -40.71
C SER A 118 44.82 24.25 -41.16
N ILE A 119 44.28 23.47 -40.22
CA ILE A 119 43.47 22.27 -40.49
C ILE A 119 42.03 22.66 -40.91
N ALA A 120 41.56 23.84 -40.51
CA ALA A 120 40.21 24.33 -40.82
C ALA A 120 40.08 24.94 -42.22
N ASN A 121 41.12 24.87 -43.06
CA ASN A 121 41.07 25.43 -44.41
C ASN A 121 40.08 24.67 -45.32
N ASP A 122 39.77 23.40 -45.01
CA ASP A 122 38.76 22.59 -45.71
C ASP A 122 37.57 22.25 -44.80
N VAL A 123 36.92 23.25 -44.19
CA VAL A 123 35.61 23.05 -43.56
C VAL A 123 34.54 22.99 -44.67
N LYS A 124 34.26 21.78 -45.17
CA LYS A 124 33.03 21.52 -45.91
C LYS A 124 31.88 21.63 -44.91
N PHE A 125 31.24 22.78 -44.82
CA PHE A 125 29.97 22.87 -44.13
C PHE A 125 29.02 21.89 -44.79
N VAL A 126 28.56 20.88 -44.05
CA VAL A 126 27.45 20.03 -44.46
C VAL A 126 26.19 20.89 -44.34
N ARG A 127 26.05 21.86 -45.25
CA ARG A 127 24.79 22.53 -45.50
C ARG A 127 23.99 21.54 -46.33
N HIS A 128 23.18 20.75 -45.65
CA HIS A 128 22.11 20.10 -46.35
C HIS A 128 21.17 21.21 -46.82
N ASP A 129 20.92 21.27 -48.13
CA ASP A 129 19.98 22.21 -48.75
C ASP A 129 18.54 21.85 -48.36
N PHE A 130 18.23 21.94 -47.08
CA PHE A 130 16.88 21.77 -46.56
C PHE A 130 16.15 23.10 -46.67
N ASP A 131 15.09 23.11 -47.46
CA ASP A 131 14.14 24.21 -47.49
C ASP A 131 13.31 24.19 -46.20
N PHE A 132 13.82 24.85 -45.17
CA PHE A 132 13.14 25.00 -43.89
C PHE A 132 11.80 25.73 -44.03
N ILE A 133 11.62 26.58 -45.03
CA ILE A 133 10.36 27.28 -45.27
C ILE A 133 9.30 26.26 -45.70
N LYS A 134 9.66 25.35 -46.61
CA LYS A 134 8.78 24.27 -47.05
C LYS A 134 8.49 23.26 -45.94
N ILE A 135 9.50 22.84 -45.17
CA ILE A 135 9.33 21.89 -44.05
C ILE A 135 8.43 22.50 -42.97
N ASN A 136 8.67 23.76 -42.60
CA ASN A 136 7.87 24.46 -41.60
C ASN A 136 6.44 24.71 -42.12
N GLY A 137 6.28 25.03 -43.40
CA GLY A 137 4.96 25.19 -44.02
C GLY A 137 4.14 23.90 -44.05
N ILE A 138 4.77 22.77 -44.37
CA ILE A 138 4.12 21.44 -44.28
C ILE A 138 3.79 21.13 -42.83
N SER A 139 4.73 21.34 -41.90
CA SER A 139 4.51 21.09 -40.48
C SER A 139 3.35 21.92 -39.94
N ALA A 140 3.30 23.21 -40.25
CA ALA A 140 2.25 24.12 -39.83
C ALA A 140 0.85 23.71 -40.30
N LYS A 141 0.72 23.16 -41.51
CA LYS A 141 -0.56 22.65 -42.04
C LYS A 141 -1.07 21.42 -41.29
N HIS A 142 -0.17 20.62 -40.70
CA HIS A 142 -0.51 19.36 -40.03
C HIS A 142 -0.55 19.46 -38.50
N ILE A 143 -0.21 20.62 -37.91
CA ILE A 143 -0.31 20.82 -36.46
C ILE A 143 -1.79 20.77 -36.05
N LYS A 144 -2.14 19.78 -35.22
CA LYS A 144 -3.45 19.72 -34.56
C LYS A 144 -3.40 20.64 -33.35
N ILE A 145 -4.17 21.74 -33.38
CA ILE A 145 -4.32 22.62 -32.22
C ILE A 145 -5.09 21.86 -31.14
N PRO A 146 -4.49 21.56 -29.98
CA PRO A 146 -5.22 20.92 -28.89
C PRO A 146 -6.31 21.87 -28.40
N ARG A 147 -7.49 21.32 -28.11
CA ARG A 147 -8.55 22.09 -27.45
C ARG A 147 -8.12 22.40 -26.02
N ALA A 148 -8.60 23.52 -25.47
CA ALA A 148 -8.35 23.87 -24.09
C ALA A 148 -8.86 22.74 -23.16
N PRO A 149 -8.12 22.39 -22.09
CA PRO A 149 -8.47 21.29 -21.21
C PRO A 149 -9.84 21.46 -20.54
N SER A 150 -10.30 22.70 -20.34
CA SER A 150 -11.64 23.00 -19.82
C SER A 150 -12.78 22.62 -20.77
N LEU A 151 -12.54 22.66 -22.09
CA LEU A 151 -13.54 22.30 -23.10
C LEU A 151 -13.62 20.80 -23.35
N THR A 152 -12.55 20.04 -23.08
CA THR A 152 -12.54 18.57 -23.26
C THR A 152 -12.74 17.79 -21.96
N ALA A 153 -12.58 18.42 -20.79
CA ALA A 153 -12.65 17.74 -19.50
C ALA A 153 -13.91 16.87 -19.31
N LEU A 154 -15.09 17.34 -19.75
CA LEU A 154 -16.32 16.56 -19.62
C LEU A 154 -16.35 15.33 -20.53
N ASP A 155 -15.83 15.45 -21.75
CA ASP A 155 -15.75 14.34 -22.69
C ASP A 155 -14.68 13.32 -22.26
N ASP A 156 -13.56 13.81 -21.72
CA ASP A 156 -12.47 12.98 -21.21
C ASP A 156 -12.91 12.21 -19.95
N LEU A 157 -13.68 12.83 -19.05
CA LEU A 157 -14.30 12.15 -17.90
C LEU A 157 -15.29 11.07 -18.35
N LYS A 158 -16.18 11.38 -19.30
CA LYS A 158 -17.13 10.38 -19.82
C LYS A 158 -16.43 9.18 -20.44
N LYS A 159 -15.40 9.41 -21.25
CA LYS A 159 -14.59 8.31 -21.83
C LYS A 159 -13.94 7.47 -20.75
N LYS A 160 -13.38 8.10 -19.72
CA LYS A 160 -12.77 7.39 -18.59
C LYS A 160 -13.79 6.54 -17.83
N ASP A 161 -14.99 7.07 -17.61
CA ASP A 161 -16.08 6.33 -16.95
C ASP A 161 -16.55 5.14 -17.80
N GLU A 162 -16.67 5.32 -19.12
CA GLU A 162 -17.01 4.23 -20.06
C GLU A 162 -15.92 3.15 -20.11
N GLU A 163 -14.64 3.54 -20.11
CA GLU A 163 -13.50 2.64 -20.06
C GLU A 163 -13.47 1.85 -18.74
N ALA A 164 -13.65 2.53 -17.60
CA ALA A 164 -13.73 1.89 -16.29
C ALA A 164 -14.89 0.89 -16.18
N LEU A 165 -16.04 1.21 -16.80
CA LEU A 165 -17.20 0.31 -16.82
C LEU A 165 -16.97 -0.93 -17.70
N LYS A 166 -16.17 -0.81 -18.77
CA LYS A 166 -15.74 -1.95 -19.61
C LYS A 166 -14.75 -2.84 -18.88
N GLU A 167 -13.85 -2.28 -18.06
CA GLU A 167 -12.87 -3.03 -17.29
C GLU A 167 -13.48 -3.74 -16.07
N TYR A 168 -14.49 -3.14 -15.44
CA TYR A 168 -15.12 -3.68 -14.24
C TYR A 168 -15.86 -5.00 -14.50
N ARG A 169 -15.38 -6.09 -13.87
CA ARG A 169 -16.03 -7.41 -13.91
C ARG A 169 -17.00 -7.56 -12.73
N ARG A 170 -18.30 -7.56 -13.03
CA ARG A 170 -19.35 -7.79 -12.02
C ARG A 170 -19.19 -9.16 -11.36
N GLY A 171 -19.43 -9.21 -10.06
CA GLY A 171 -19.36 -10.44 -9.26
C GLY A 171 -17.93 -10.85 -8.84
N GLN A 172 -16.90 -10.17 -9.32
CA GLN A 172 -15.54 -10.39 -8.86
C GLN A 172 -15.30 -9.69 -7.52
N VAL A 173 -14.82 -10.44 -6.54
CA VAL A 173 -14.38 -9.87 -5.25
C VAL A 173 -13.17 -8.96 -5.48
N PRO A 174 -13.23 -7.69 -5.03
CA PRO A 174 -12.10 -6.77 -5.11
C PRO A 174 -10.81 -7.34 -4.52
N SER A 175 -9.67 -6.99 -5.12
CA SER A 175 -8.35 -7.49 -4.70
C SER A 175 -8.07 -7.26 -3.21
N TYR A 176 -8.42 -6.09 -2.69
CA TYR A 176 -8.18 -5.73 -1.29
C TYR A 176 -8.91 -6.65 -0.30
N LEU A 177 -10.09 -7.19 -0.66
CA LEU A 177 -10.80 -8.14 0.20
C LEU A 177 -10.14 -9.51 0.18
N LYS A 178 -9.63 -9.95 -0.97
CA LYS A 178 -8.85 -11.20 -1.07
C LYS A 178 -7.57 -11.12 -0.25
N MET A 179 -6.83 -10.02 -0.41
CA MET A 179 -5.63 -9.76 0.40
C MET A 179 -5.95 -9.74 1.90
N ARG A 180 -7.10 -9.16 2.28
CA ARG A 180 -7.53 -9.15 3.69
C ARG A 180 -7.88 -10.54 4.22
N GLN A 181 -8.51 -11.39 3.41
CA GLN A 181 -8.77 -12.78 3.78
C GLN A 181 -7.47 -13.57 3.96
N GLU A 182 -6.48 -13.34 3.10
CA GLU A 182 -5.15 -13.93 3.23
C GLU A 182 -4.44 -13.47 4.50
N GLN A 183 -4.52 -12.18 4.82
CA GLN A 183 -3.99 -11.62 6.08
C GLN A 183 -4.61 -12.29 7.31
N TRP A 184 -5.94 -12.38 7.37
CA TRP A 184 -6.61 -13.07 8.49
C TRP A 184 -6.23 -14.54 8.60
N LYS A 185 -6.07 -15.22 7.47
CA LYS A 185 -5.62 -16.61 7.46
C LYS A 185 -4.21 -16.74 8.05
N GLN A 186 -3.28 -15.86 7.66
CA GLN A 186 -1.93 -15.84 8.22
C GLN A 186 -1.92 -15.53 9.72
N GLU A 187 -2.68 -14.52 10.16
CA GLU A 187 -2.81 -14.16 11.57
C GLU A 187 -3.41 -15.30 12.40
N GLU A 188 -4.39 -16.04 11.86
CA GLU A 188 -4.98 -17.20 12.53
C GLU A 188 -3.99 -18.37 12.62
N GLU A 189 -3.22 -18.64 11.56
CA GLU A 189 -2.15 -19.65 11.56
C GLU A 189 -1.06 -19.29 12.58
N GLU A 190 -0.63 -18.04 12.64
CA GLU A 190 0.32 -17.54 13.65
C GLU A 190 -0.25 -17.65 15.05
N ARG A 191 -1.53 -17.32 15.25
CA ARG A 191 -2.19 -17.46 16.55
C ARG A 191 -2.20 -18.92 16.98
N ILE A 192 -2.57 -19.84 16.09
CA ILE A 192 -2.59 -21.28 16.38
C ILE A 192 -1.18 -21.82 16.67
N ALA A 193 -0.17 -21.35 15.95
CA ALA A 193 1.22 -21.72 16.20
C ALA A 193 1.75 -21.20 17.55
N ASN A 194 1.35 -19.98 17.92
CA ASN A 194 1.77 -19.33 19.16
C ASN A 194 0.94 -19.75 20.38
N THR A 195 -0.29 -20.25 20.20
CA THR A 195 -1.06 -20.80 21.32
C THR A 195 -0.33 -22.01 21.88
N PRO A 196 0.19 -21.94 23.13
CA PRO A 196 0.86 -23.08 23.73
C PRO A 196 -0.16 -24.22 23.87
N ASP A 197 0.30 -25.46 23.67
CA ASP A 197 -0.56 -26.65 23.82
C ASP A 197 -1.22 -26.62 25.21
N PRO A 198 -2.56 -26.64 25.31
CA PRO A 198 -3.26 -26.59 26.60
C PRO A 198 -2.89 -27.76 27.53
N ALA A 199 -2.34 -28.85 26.98
CA ALA A 199 -1.85 -29.99 27.76
C ALA A 199 -0.42 -29.80 28.30
N CYS A 200 0.31 -28.74 27.89
CA CYS A 200 1.67 -28.49 28.35
C CYS A 200 1.67 -27.91 29.78
N PRO A 201 2.23 -28.61 30.77
CA PRO A 201 2.30 -28.09 32.13
C PRO A 201 3.15 -26.81 32.22
N SER A 202 2.83 -25.92 33.16
CA SER A 202 3.64 -24.71 33.42
C SER A 202 5.08 -25.09 33.78
N GLY A 203 6.05 -24.29 33.32
CA GLY A 203 7.49 -24.55 33.53
C GLY A 203 8.03 -25.75 32.74
N HIS A 204 7.26 -26.31 31.82
CA HIS A 204 7.71 -27.38 30.92
C HIS A 204 7.67 -26.92 29.47
N ARG A 205 8.47 -27.57 28.63
CA ARG A 205 8.51 -27.40 27.18
C ARG A 205 8.32 -28.74 26.49
N VAL A 206 7.64 -28.75 25.34
CA VAL A 206 7.57 -29.92 24.45
C VAL A 206 8.95 -30.19 23.87
N LEU A 207 9.47 -31.41 24.07
CA LEU A 207 10.72 -31.86 23.46
C LEU A 207 10.52 -32.01 21.94
N PRO A 208 11.34 -31.34 21.09
CA PRO A 208 11.27 -31.50 19.65
C PRO A 208 11.39 -32.95 19.20
N GLU A 209 10.71 -33.31 18.11
CA GLU A 209 10.65 -34.71 17.69
C GLU A 209 12.01 -35.29 17.30
N ASN A 210 12.90 -34.47 16.71
CA ASN A 210 14.25 -34.90 16.35
C ASN A 210 15.06 -35.28 17.60
N GLU A 211 15.11 -34.39 18.60
CA GLU A 211 15.78 -34.63 19.88
C GLU A 211 15.17 -35.84 20.63
N ARG A 212 13.85 -36.00 20.57
CA ARG A 212 13.15 -37.17 21.13
C ARG A 212 13.58 -38.48 20.46
N ARG A 213 13.70 -38.49 19.13
CA ARG A 213 14.13 -39.70 18.38
C ARG A 213 15.60 -40.01 18.65
N GLU A 214 16.47 -38.99 18.72
CA GLU A 214 17.89 -39.16 19.05
C GLU A 214 18.08 -39.75 20.45
N THR A 215 17.40 -39.21 21.46
CA THR A 215 17.43 -39.73 22.84
C THR A 215 16.88 -41.15 22.94
N LEU A 216 15.78 -41.45 22.24
CA LEU A 216 15.23 -42.81 22.16
C LEU A 216 16.26 -43.80 21.57
N ASN A 217 16.91 -43.45 20.47
CA ASN A 217 17.94 -44.29 19.85
C ASN A 217 19.15 -44.49 20.77
N LEU A 218 19.56 -43.45 21.50
CA LEU A 218 20.64 -43.55 22.48
C LEU A 218 20.27 -44.51 23.62
N LEU A 219 19.05 -44.40 24.15
CA LEU A 219 18.55 -45.29 25.21
C LEU A 219 18.48 -46.74 24.74
N GLN A 220 18.02 -46.99 23.51
CA GLN A 220 17.99 -48.34 22.93
C GLN A 220 19.40 -48.94 22.77
N LYS A 221 20.39 -48.15 22.33
CA LYS A 221 21.78 -48.60 22.27
C LYS A 221 22.32 -48.94 23.65
N ASN A 222 22.08 -48.07 24.64
CA ASN A 222 22.50 -48.28 26.02
C ASN A 222 21.86 -49.55 26.62
N GLN A 223 20.55 -49.75 26.38
CA GLN A 223 19.83 -50.96 26.76
C GLN A 223 20.52 -52.22 26.22
N GLN A 224 20.85 -52.24 24.93
CA GLN A 224 21.57 -53.36 24.31
C GLN A 224 22.92 -53.61 24.97
N ASP A 225 23.66 -52.55 25.32
CA ASP A 225 24.97 -52.68 25.95
C ASP A 225 24.87 -53.20 27.40
N VAL A 226 23.89 -52.75 28.17
CA VAL A 226 23.60 -53.29 29.52
C VAL A 226 23.17 -54.76 29.44
N ILE A 227 22.36 -55.13 28.45
CA ILE A 227 21.99 -56.54 28.22
C ILE A 227 23.21 -57.38 27.88
N LYS A 228 24.11 -56.90 27.01
CA LYS A 228 25.38 -57.61 26.71
C LYS A 228 26.23 -57.79 27.96
N GLN A 229 26.33 -56.75 28.81
CA GLN A 229 27.07 -56.83 30.07
C GLN A 229 26.44 -57.85 31.03
N LEU A 230 25.12 -57.86 31.14
CA LEU A 230 24.38 -58.85 31.95
C LEU A 230 24.60 -60.28 31.44
N GLN A 231 24.58 -60.49 30.12
CA GLN A 231 24.86 -61.77 29.47
C GLN A 231 26.32 -62.21 29.61
N SER A 232 27.25 -61.28 29.80
CA SER A 232 28.67 -61.58 30.01
C SER A 232 29.01 -62.05 31.44
N LEU A 233 28.07 -61.93 32.38
CA LEU A 233 28.29 -62.38 33.75
C LEU A 233 28.40 -63.92 33.83
N PRO A 234 29.21 -64.46 34.76
CA PRO A 234 29.28 -65.90 34.97
C PRO A 234 27.92 -66.50 35.31
N LEU A 235 27.64 -67.71 34.80
CA LEU A 235 26.37 -68.42 35.02
C LEU A 235 26.07 -68.65 36.52
N ARG A 236 27.12 -68.81 37.33
CA ARG A 236 27.03 -69.07 38.77
C ARG A 236 27.16 -67.78 39.58
N THR A 237 26.14 -67.45 40.37
CA THR A 237 26.03 -66.20 41.14
C THR A 237 26.26 -66.40 42.63
N ASP A 238 27.40 -66.99 43.01
CA ASP A 238 27.64 -67.39 44.39
C ASP A 238 28.34 -66.32 45.22
N THR A 239 29.20 -65.53 44.59
CA THR A 239 29.92 -64.46 45.27
C THR A 239 29.03 -63.22 45.41
N PHE A 240 29.11 -62.56 46.56
CA PHE A 240 28.40 -61.31 46.82
C PHE A 240 28.64 -60.28 45.70
N ARG A 241 29.89 -60.16 45.23
CA ARG A 241 30.28 -59.27 44.13
C ARG A 241 29.50 -59.52 42.83
N ILE A 242 29.35 -60.78 42.41
CA ILE A 242 28.60 -61.09 41.18
C ILE A 242 27.12 -60.79 41.37
N ARG A 243 26.56 -61.07 42.55
CA ARG A 243 25.16 -60.75 42.88
C ARG A 243 24.89 -59.24 42.85
N THR A 244 25.77 -58.43 43.44
CA THR A 244 25.63 -56.97 43.43
C THR A 244 25.76 -56.41 42.03
N CYS A 245 26.75 -56.84 41.24
CA CYS A 245 26.89 -56.38 39.85
C CYS A 245 25.68 -56.75 38.99
N LYS A 246 25.14 -57.97 39.15
CA LYS A 246 23.91 -58.39 38.46
C LYS A 246 22.73 -57.49 38.83
N GLN A 247 22.52 -57.25 40.12
CA GLN A 247 21.44 -56.40 40.62
C GLN A 247 21.59 -54.94 40.13
N GLU A 248 22.81 -54.42 40.05
CA GLU A 248 23.08 -53.09 39.51
C GLU A 248 22.72 -52.99 38.02
N PHE A 249 23.07 -53.99 37.21
CA PHE A 249 22.69 -54.01 35.79
C PHE A 249 21.18 -54.17 35.60
N GLU A 250 20.51 -55.00 36.40
CA GLU A 250 19.05 -55.13 36.38
C GLU A 250 18.33 -53.83 36.76
N LYS A 251 18.82 -53.11 37.79
CA LYS A 251 18.31 -51.79 38.16
C LYS A 251 18.47 -50.77 37.02
N LYS A 252 19.68 -50.69 36.46
CA LYS A 252 19.96 -49.80 35.31
C LYS A 252 19.08 -50.15 34.11
N LEU A 253 18.84 -51.44 33.85
CA LEU A 253 17.98 -51.88 32.76
C LEU A 253 16.52 -51.42 32.99
N ALA A 254 16.01 -51.56 34.22
CA ALA A 254 14.67 -51.07 34.56
C ALA A 254 14.54 -49.54 34.39
N GLU A 255 15.54 -48.77 34.82
CA GLU A 255 15.58 -47.30 34.61
C GLU A 255 15.59 -46.93 33.12
N ILE A 256 16.38 -47.65 32.30
CA ILE A 256 16.43 -47.44 30.85
C ILE A 256 15.09 -47.81 30.20
N ASP A 257 14.44 -48.89 30.62
CA ASP A 257 13.14 -49.32 30.09
C ASP A 257 12.04 -48.31 30.39
N GLU A 258 12.03 -47.73 31.61
CA GLU A 258 11.13 -46.63 31.96
C GLU A 258 11.39 -45.38 31.11
N ALA A 259 12.66 -45.04 30.88
CA ALA A 259 13.03 -43.94 30.01
C ALA A 259 12.56 -44.19 28.56
N ILE A 260 12.82 -45.37 27.99
CA ILE A 260 12.34 -45.76 26.65
C ILE A 260 10.82 -45.67 26.57
N LYS A 261 10.10 -46.11 27.61
CA LYS A 261 8.64 -46.00 27.69
C LYS A 261 8.17 -44.54 27.68
N ILE A 262 8.93 -43.61 28.25
CA ILE A 262 8.62 -42.17 28.19
C ILE A 262 8.90 -41.62 26.79
N PHE A 263 10.09 -41.88 26.24
CA PHE A 263 10.52 -41.32 24.95
C PHE A 263 9.87 -41.97 23.72
N SER A 264 9.27 -43.16 23.89
CA SER A 264 8.46 -43.81 22.85
C SER A 264 7.11 -43.12 22.62
N ARG A 265 6.65 -42.28 23.56
CA ARG A 265 5.42 -41.47 23.38
C ARG A 265 5.64 -40.40 22.30
N PRO A 266 4.59 -40.02 21.55
CA PRO A 266 4.72 -39.02 20.49
C PRO A 266 5.05 -37.62 21.03
N LYS A 267 4.53 -37.27 22.21
CA LYS A 267 4.76 -36.00 22.90
C LYS A 267 5.43 -36.25 24.25
N VAL A 268 6.56 -35.59 24.47
CA VAL A 268 7.32 -35.64 25.74
C VAL A 268 7.53 -34.21 26.21
N PHE A 269 7.29 -33.97 27.49
CA PHE A 269 7.50 -32.66 28.11
C PHE A 269 8.73 -32.73 29.02
N VAL A 270 9.60 -31.74 28.90
CA VAL A 270 10.82 -31.61 29.70
C VAL A 270 10.68 -30.39 30.59
N LYS A 271 11.03 -30.54 31.87
CA LYS A 271 11.05 -29.44 32.82
C LYS A 271 12.17 -28.48 32.44
N LEU A 272 11.90 -27.18 32.39
CA LEU A 272 12.94 -26.18 32.22
C LEU A 272 13.66 -26.01 33.56
N ASP A 273 14.98 -26.14 33.55
CA ASP A 273 15.80 -25.85 34.72
C ASP A 273 15.71 -24.35 34.99
N GLN A 274 15.25 -24.00 36.20
CA GLN A 274 15.21 -22.62 36.71
C GLN A 274 16.57 -22.19 37.24
#